data_AF-U4TYF0-F1
#
_entry.id   AF-U4TYF0-F1
#
_cell.length_a   1.000
_cell.length_b   1.000
_cell.length_c   1.000
_cell.angle_alpha   90.00
_cell.angle_beta   90.00
_cell.angle_gamma   90.00
#
_symmetry.space_group_name_H-M   'P 1'
#
loop_
_entity.id
_entity.type
_entity.pdbx_description
1 polymer ?
#
loop_
_entity_poly.entity_id
_entity_poly.type
_entity_poly.pdbx_seq_one_letter_code
_entity_poly.pdbx_strand_id
1 'polypeptide(L)'
;MSANCESDRDKDQEASLPANTDNDRIQETIGDFGKWHYNRSVFVSTITSEWDLVCSRQKLMDMSQVTLMIGVLLGNIFCGILADKHGRKNILMVCLLLQSVLGIFASITPYFPLFVFIRFCLALANGGTMVISFVMCMEVVGGKWRTIVSILYQVPFGFGYALLSGIAYLLRDWRNFHFAISLLSMLVPESPRWLLAIGRTKDAQKILIKAAKENNIKLINMDETFSKSVNRLTSRDNRKTINLLNEGVKEKELSNNYKLVRTVLSVFLVSNYGRKLTIIYAFLLTASCSFLILAFPKGAFSFDWPRIVLAGTGIIGISGFQVSIPAMYLFTGELFPTVLRNSGVGLAMMFSRLGSIIAPLLVSLQNVAHFLPLLVMGIVAIIQAVLVLFLPETQGKKLPDTIEDLEI
;
A
#
# COMPACT_ATOMS: atom_id res chain seq x y z
N MET A 1 -7.80 2.09 -25.65
CA MET A 1 -8.07 1.23 -26.82
C MET A 1 -9.57 1.23 -27.03
N SER A 2 -10.06 1.85 -28.10
CA SER A 2 -11.47 1.86 -28.48
C SER A 2 -11.72 0.69 -29.43
N ALA A 3 -12.64 -0.21 -29.06
CA ALA A 3 -13.17 -1.23 -29.95
C ALA A 3 -14.53 -0.75 -30.46
N ASN A 4 -14.83 -0.99 -31.75
CA ASN A 4 -16.03 -0.46 -32.39
C ASN A 4 -17.24 -1.33 -32.02
N CYS A 5 -18.07 -0.88 -31.07
CA CYS A 5 -19.19 -1.67 -30.52
C CYS A 5 -20.33 -2.02 -31.50
N GLU A 6 -20.18 -1.69 -32.80
CA GLU A 6 -21.09 -2.14 -33.86
C GLU A 6 -21.05 -3.66 -34.06
N SER A 7 -19.88 -4.30 -33.92
CA SER A 7 -19.75 -5.76 -34.09
C SER A 7 -20.51 -6.59 -33.03
N ASP A 8 -20.85 -6.02 -31.86
CA ASP A 8 -21.63 -6.71 -30.82
C ASP A 8 -23.13 -6.76 -31.21
N ARG A 9 -23.62 -5.80 -32.02
CA ARG A 9 -25.01 -5.77 -32.51
C ARG A 9 -25.28 -6.81 -33.59
N ASP A 10 -24.31 -7.09 -34.45
CA ASP A 10 -24.45 -8.04 -35.55
C ASP A 10 -24.52 -9.49 -35.05
N LYS A 11 -23.82 -9.83 -33.95
CA LYS A 11 -23.90 -11.16 -33.30
C LYS A 11 -25.28 -11.48 -32.73
N ASP A 12 -25.98 -10.47 -32.22
CA ASP A 12 -27.34 -10.65 -31.69
C ASP A 12 -28.39 -10.73 -32.82
N GLN A 13 -28.10 -10.20 -34.01
CA GLN A 13 -28.98 -10.26 -35.19
C GLN A 13 -28.83 -11.55 -36.02
N GLU A 14 -27.66 -12.17 -36.06
CA GLU A 14 -27.41 -13.43 -36.79
C GLU A 14 -28.22 -14.62 -36.26
N ALA A 15 -28.77 -14.55 -35.04
CA ALA A 15 -29.66 -15.57 -34.49
C ALA A 15 -31.03 -15.65 -35.19
N SER A 16 -31.29 -14.86 -36.26
CA SER A 16 -32.63 -14.69 -36.84
C SER A 16 -32.74 -14.68 -38.38
N LEU A 17 -31.76 -15.17 -39.14
CA LEU A 17 -31.83 -15.17 -40.62
C LEU A 17 -31.96 -16.58 -41.22
N PRO A 18 -32.88 -16.79 -42.19
CA PRO A 18 -33.08 -18.08 -42.83
C PRO A 18 -32.00 -18.37 -43.87
N ALA A 19 -31.55 -19.63 -43.90
CA ALA A 19 -30.56 -20.12 -44.85
C ALA A 19 -31.09 -20.09 -46.30
N ASN A 20 -30.42 -19.36 -47.20
CA ASN A 20 -30.24 -19.82 -48.57
C ASN A 20 -29.19 -19.03 -49.39
N THR A 21 -28.44 -19.83 -50.15
CA THR A 21 -27.69 -19.58 -51.41
C THR A 21 -26.28 -18.97 -51.41
N ASP A 22 -25.41 -19.73 -52.12
CA ASP A 22 -24.04 -19.49 -52.62
C ASP A 22 -22.86 -19.60 -51.64
N ASN A 23 -22.34 -20.83 -51.49
CA ASN A 23 -21.53 -21.26 -50.34
C ASN A 23 -20.00 -21.24 -50.51
N ASP A 24 -19.43 -20.91 -51.67
CA ASP A 24 -17.98 -21.09 -51.89
C ASP A 24 -17.17 -19.81 -52.13
N ARG A 25 -17.80 -18.68 -52.51
CA ARG A 25 -17.11 -17.38 -52.64
C ARG A 25 -17.40 -16.39 -51.50
N ILE A 26 -18.45 -16.64 -50.73
CA ILE A 26 -18.84 -15.76 -49.63
C ILE A 26 -18.19 -16.20 -48.31
N GLN A 27 -17.70 -17.45 -48.20
CA GLN A 27 -17.01 -17.93 -47.01
C GLN A 27 -15.65 -17.23 -46.75
N GLU A 28 -14.95 -16.75 -47.78
CA GLU A 28 -13.70 -15.99 -47.59
C GLU A 28 -13.95 -14.54 -47.11
N THR A 29 -15.12 -13.98 -47.40
CA THR A 29 -15.48 -12.60 -47.01
C THR A 29 -16.37 -12.53 -45.76
N ILE A 30 -17.03 -13.62 -45.36
CA ILE A 30 -17.85 -13.72 -44.14
C ILE A 30 -17.04 -14.17 -42.91
N GLY A 31 -15.85 -14.73 -43.09
CA GLY A 31 -15.06 -15.36 -42.02
C GLY A 31 -14.56 -14.45 -40.87
N ASP A 32 -14.81 -13.14 -40.93
CA ASP A 32 -14.34 -12.16 -39.92
C ASP A 32 -15.46 -11.33 -39.28
N PHE A 33 -16.73 -11.56 -39.63
CA PHE A 33 -17.84 -10.91 -38.93
C PHE A 33 -17.99 -11.50 -37.53
N GLY A 34 -17.50 -10.75 -36.54
CA GLY A 34 -17.59 -11.10 -35.12
C GLY A 34 -16.25 -11.23 -34.38
N LYS A 35 -15.10 -11.02 -35.04
CA LYS A 35 -13.82 -10.89 -34.35
C LYS A 35 -13.46 -9.43 -34.12
N TRP A 36 -12.98 -9.12 -32.92
CA TRP A 36 -12.59 -7.77 -32.56
C TRP A 36 -11.22 -7.43 -33.15
N HIS A 37 -11.18 -6.40 -34.01
CA HIS A 37 -9.92 -5.84 -34.49
C HIS A 37 -9.41 -4.76 -33.54
N TYR A 38 -8.35 -5.09 -32.79
CA TYR A 38 -7.67 -4.16 -31.90
C TYR A 38 -6.49 -3.49 -32.60
N ASN A 39 -6.31 -2.18 -32.41
CA ASN A 39 -5.13 -1.46 -32.90
C ASN A 39 -3.88 -1.86 -32.06
N ARG A 40 -2.98 -2.65 -32.65
CA ARG A 40 -1.77 -3.18 -31.99
C ARG A 40 -0.51 -2.33 -32.18
N SER A 41 -0.62 -1.08 -32.65
CA SER A 41 0.53 -0.20 -32.89
C SER A 41 1.37 0.08 -31.63
N VAL A 42 0.72 0.16 -30.46
CA VAL A 42 1.39 0.45 -29.18
C VAL A 42 1.52 -0.79 -28.30
N PHE A 43 0.45 -1.57 -28.13
CA PHE A 43 0.43 -2.78 -27.32
C PHE A 43 0.16 -4.02 -28.18
N VAL A 44 0.96 -5.07 -27.99
CA VAL A 44 0.81 -6.31 -28.76
C VAL A 44 -0.41 -7.08 -28.29
N SER A 45 -0.58 -7.24 -26.97
CA SER A 45 -1.74 -7.87 -26.34
C SER A 45 -1.99 -7.26 -24.96
N THR A 46 -3.25 -7.11 -24.58
CA THR A 46 -3.70 -6.68 -23.26
C THR A 46 -4.74 -7.65 -22.70
N ILE A 47 -4.93 -7.62 -21.38
CA ILE A 47 -6.01 -8.35 -20.68
C ILE A 47 -7.37 -8.13 -21.37
N THR A 48 -7.65 -6.90 -21.81
CA THR A 48 -8.92 -6.57 -22.49
C THR A 48 -9.01 -7.15 -23.89
N SER A 49 -7.90 -7.17 -24.66
CA SER A 49 -7.90 -7.67 -26.04
C SER A 49 -7.79 -9.19 -26.14
N GLU A 50 -7.38 -9.86 -25.07
CA GLU A 50 -7.22 -11.32 -25.07
C GLU A 50 -8.53 -12.06 -24.77
N TRP A 51 -9.36 -11.50 -23.90
CA TRP A 51 -10.66 -12.08 -23.54
C TRP A 51 -11.85 -11.28 -24.07
N ASP A 52 -11.60 -10.39 -25.04
CA ASP A 52 -12.60 -9.54 -25.69
C ASP A 52 -13.54 -8.82 -24.70
N LEU A 53 -12.93 -8.18 -23.68
CA LEU A 53 -13.65 -7.58 -22.54
C LEU A 53 -14.09 -6.14 -22.85
N VAL A 54 -14.75 -5.96 -23.97
CA VAL A 54 -15.25 -4.66 -24.46
C VAL A 54 -16.78 -4.62 -24.48
N CYS A 55 -17.35 -3.42 -24.61
CA CYS A 55 -18.79 -3.18 -24.79
C CYS A 55 -19.64 -3.90 -23.72
N SER A 56 -20.45 -4.90 -24.10
CA SER A 56 -21.32 -5.67 -23.19
C SER A 56 -20.55 -6.38 -22.06
N ARG A 57 -19.31 -6.79 -22.34
CA ARG A 57 -18.42 -7.53 -21.41
C ARG A 57 -17.52 -6.65 -20.56
N GLN A 58 -17.58 -5.33 -20.71
CA GLN A 58 -16.77 -4.40 -19.91
C GLN A 58 -17.03 -4.56 -18.39
N LYS A 59 -18.25 -4.95 -18.00
CA LYS A 59 -18.62 -5.24 -16.60
C LYS A 59 -17.71 -6.30 -15.96
N LEU A 60 -17.19 -7.26 -16.73
CA LEU A 60 -16.28 -8.29 -16.23
C LEU A 60 -14.91 -7.73 -15.82
N MET A 61 -14.43 -6.68 -16.51
CA MET A 61 -13.21 -5.97 -16.11
C MET A 61 -13.39 -5.23 -14.79
N ASP A 62 -14.54 -4.57 -14.61
CA ASP A 62 -14.86 -3.88 -13.36
C ASP A 62 -14.98 -4.88 -12.20
N MET A 63 -15.64 -6.03 -12.44
CA MET A 63 -15.70 -7.11 -11.45
C MET A 63 -14.31 -7.64 -11.06
N SER A 64 -13.39 -7.80 -12.03
CA SER A 64 -12.00 -8.19 -11.74
C SER A 64 -11.31 -7.20 -10.79
N GLN A 65 -11.54 -5.89 -10.98
CA GLN A 65 -10.96 -4.86 -10.12
C GLN A 65 -11.58 -4.83 -8.72
N VAL A 66 -12.90 -5.01 -8.62
CA VAL A 66 -13.61 -5.11 -7.33
C VAL A 66 -13.13 -6.33 -6.55
N THR A 67 -13.03 -7.49 -7.20
CA THR A 67 -12.51 -8.72 -6.59
C THR A 67 -11.08 -8.51 -6.06
N LEU A 68 -10.21 -7.83 -6.81
CA LEU A 68 -8.86 -7.48 -6.33
C LEU A 68 -8.92 -6.64 -5.05
N MET A 69 -9.77 -5.62 -4.98
CA MET A 69 -9.87 -4.76 -3.80
C MET A 69 -10.40 -5.51 -2.57
N ILE A 70 -11.35 -6.42 -2.75
CA ILE A 70 -11.83 -7.32 -1.70
C ILE A 70 -10.70 -8.23 -1.22
N GLY A 71 -9.89 -8.77 -2.15
CA GLY A 71 -8.72 -9.58 -1.80
C GLY A 71 -7.74 -8.82 -0.91
N VAL A 72 -7.35 -7.59 -1.27
CA VAL A 72 -6.48 -6.75 -0.44
C VAL A 72 -7.09 -6.48 0.93
N LEU A 73 -8.39 -6.16 0.98
CA LEU A 73 -9.12 -5.89 2.21
C LEU A 73 -9.05 -7.08 3.18
N LEU A 74 -9.37 -8.28 2.70
CA LEU A 74 -9.34 -9.50 3.50
C LEU A 74 -7.90 -9.88 3.88
N GLY A 75 -6.95 -9.69 2.96
CA GLY A 75 -5.53 -9.93 3.19
C GLY A 75 -4.95 -9.11 4.34
N ASN A 76 -5.31 -7.82 4.44
CA ASN A 76 -4.87 -6.95 5.52
C ASN A 76 -5.26 -7.48 6.91
N ILE A 77 -6.43 -8.12 7.02
CA ILE A 77 -6.96 -8.63 8.29
C ILE A 77 -6.42 -10.04 8.57
N PHE A 78 -6.67 -10.99 7.66
CA PHE A 78 -6.33 -12.39 7.88
C PHE A 78 -4.83 -12.62 8.05
N CYS A 79 -4.02 -12.06 7.16
CA CYS A 79 -2.57 -12.21 7.26
C CYS A 79 -2.01 -11.42 8.46
N GLY A 80 -2.66 -10.30 8.84
CA GLY A 80 -2.30 -9.55 10.05
C GLY A 80 -2.48 -10.38 11.33
N ILE A 81 -3.65 -11.00 11.50
CA ILE A 81 -3.96 -11.90 12.63
C ILE A 81 -3.02 -13.11 12.62
N LEU A 82 -2.81 -13.73 11.46
CA LEU A 82 -1.90 -14.87 11.33
C LEU A 82 -0.46 -14.50 11.70
N ALA A 83 0.00 -13.30 11.32
CA ALA A 83 1.34 -12.80 11.62
C ALA A 83 1.52 -12.51 13.12
N ASP A 84 0.49 -12.03 13.79
CA ASP A 84 0.48 -11.86 15.24
C ASP A 84 0.55 -13.23 15.96
N LYS A 85 -0.12 -14.27 15.44
CA LYS A 85 -0.16 -15.62 16.06
C LYS A 85 1.05 -16.51 15.75
N HIS A 86 1.49 -16.58 14.49
CA HIS A 86 2.50 -17.55 14.01
C HIS A 86 3.88 -16.95 13.77
N GLY A 87 4.01 -15.64 13.96
CA GLY A 87 5.24 -14.91 13.72
C GLY A 87 5.30 -14.24 12.36
N ARG A 88 5.82 -13.02 12.40
CA ARG A 88 5.68 -12.06 11.31
C ARG A 88 6.53 -12.40 10.09
N LYS A 89 7.80 -12.82 10.27
CA LYS A 89 8.63 -13.20 9.12
C LYS A 89 8.09 -14.44 8.41
N ASN A 90 7.63 -15.44 9.16
CA ASN A 90 7.13 -16.68 8.55
C ASN A 90 5.94 -16.39 7.65
N ILE A 91 4.95 -15.64 8.16
CA ILE A 91 3.79 -15.25 7.35
C ILE A 91 4.20 -14.31 6.21
N LEU A 92 5.12 -13.37 6.44
CA LEU A 92 5.63 -12.50 5.37
C LEU A 92 6.30 -13.30 4.24
N MET A 93 7.15 -14.27 4.58
CA MET A 93 7.81 -15.14 3.60
C MET A 93 6.80 -16.02 2.85
N VAL A 94 5.79 -16.55 3.53
CA VAL A 94 4.70 -17.28 2.89
C VAL A 94 3.93 -16.38 1.92
N CYS A 95 3.58 -15.15 2.31
CA CYS A 95 2.90 -14.20 1.43
C CYS A 95 3.75 -13.84 0.21
N LEU A 96 5.06 -13.60 0.38
CA LEU A 96 5.98 -13.30 -0.72
C LEU A 96 6.12 -14.47 -1.69
N LEU A 97 6.30 -15.69 -1.18
CA LEU A 97 6.34 -16.90 -2.02
C LEU A 97 5.02 -17.11 -2.77
N LEU A 98 3.89 -16.93 -2.07
CA LEU A 98 2.57 -17.04 -2.67
C LEU A 98 2.37 -16.01 -3.78
N GLN A 99 2.88 -14.78 -3.61
CA GLN A 99 2.86 -13.75 -4.65
C GLN A 99 3.66 -14.15 -5.90
N SER A 100 4.90 -14.59 -5.75
CA SER A 100 5.73 -14.99 -6.89
C SER A 100 5.11 -16.17 -7.64
N VAL A 101 4.67 -17.20 -6.92
CA VAL A 101 4.09 -18.41 -7.51
C VAL A 101 2.79 -18.10 -8.23
N LEU A 102 1.84 -17.43 -7.56
CA LEU A 102 0.56 -17.07 -8.18
C LEU A 102 0.73 -16.06 -9.32
N GLY A 103 1.76 -15.21 -9.27
CA GLY A 103 2.09 -14.25 -10.33
C GLY A 103 2.48 -14.93 -11.64
N ILE A 104 3.29 -15.99 -11.54
CA ILE A 104 3.66 -16.86 -12.67
C ILE A 104 2.43 -17.63 -13.19
N PHE A 105 1.59 -18.18 -12.29
CA PHE A 105 0.37 -18.87 -12.73
C PHE A 105 -0.60 -17.91 -13.45
N ALA A 106 -0.74 -16.68 -12.98
CA ALA A 106 -1.57 -15.66 -13.61
C ALA A 106 -1.07 -15.29 -15.02
N SER A 107 0.23 -15.30 -15.29
CA SER A 107 0.77 -14.99 -16.62
C SER A 107 0.56 -16.11 -17.64
N ILE A 108 0.34 -17.35 -17.20
CA ILE A 108 0.17 -18.53 -18.08
C ILE A 108 -1.31 -18.88 -18.27
N THR A 109 -2.18 -18.49 -17.34
CA THR A 109 -3.59 -18.90 -17.34
C THR A 109 -4.34 -18.43 -18.60
N PRO A 110 -5.01 -19.33 -19.35
CA PRO A 110 -5.82 -18.96 -20.52
C PRO A 110 -7.28 -18.66 -20.17
N TYR A 111 -7.78 -19.12 -19.01
CA TYR A 111 -9.18 -18.99 -18.60
C TYR A 111 -9.42 -17.74 -17.75
N PHE A 112 -10.31 -16.85 -18.20
CA PHE A 112 -10.60 -15.60 -17.50
C PHE A 112 -11.08 -15.77 -16.04
N PRO A 113 -12.02 -16.66 -15.70
CA PRO A 113 -12.46 -16.83 -14.30
C PRO A 113 -11.34 -17.31 -13.37
N LEU A 114 -10.49 -18.21 -13.86
CA LEU A 114 -9.32 -18.68 -13.13
C LEU A 114 -8.30 -17.55 -12.93
N PHE A 115 -8.09 -16.71 -13.95
CA PHE A 115 -7.26 -15.51 -13.84
C PHE A 115 -7.78 -14.57 -12.75
N VAL A 116 -9.09 -14.31 -12.69
CA VAL A 116 -9.71 -13.47 -11.64
C VAL A 116 -9.53 -14.09 -10.25
N PHE A 117 -9.69 -15.41 -10.11
CA PHE A 117 -9.46 -16.12 -8.85
C PHE A 117 -7.99 -16.04 -8.40
N ILE A 118 -7.03 -16.27 -9.29
CA ILE A 118 -5.61 -16.13 -8.97
C ILE A 118 -5.29 -14.68 -8.58
N ARG A 119 -5.86 -13.70 -9.28
CA ARG A 119 -5.71 -12.27 -8.98
C ARG A 119 -6.27 -11.91 -7.61
N PHE A 120 -7.37 -12.53 -7.18
CA PHE A 120 -7.89 -12.42 -5.81
C PHE A 120 -6.90 -12.92 -4.77
N CYS A 121 -6.35 -14.13 -4.96
CA CYS A 121 -5.37 -14.71 -4.04
C CYS A 121 -4.06 -13.90 -3.99
N LEU A 122 -3.61 -13.38 -5.14
CA LEU A 122 -2.49 -12.43 -5.22
C LEU A 122 -2.76 -11.17 -4.39
N ALA A 123 -3.97 -10.61 -4.52
CA ALA A 123 -4.38 -9.42 -3.78
C ALA A 123 -4.44 -9.67 -2.26
N LEU A 124 -4.88 -10.85 -1.84
CA LEU A 124 -4.87 -11.28 -0.44
C LEU A 124 -3.44 -11.35 0.11
N ALA A 125 -2.52 -11.97 -0.62
CA ALA A 125 -1.12 -12.01 -0.24
C ALA A 125 -0.51 -10.60 -0.20
N ASN A 126 -0.86 -9.72 -1.15
CA ASN A 126 -0.43 -8.32 -1.20
C ASN A 126 -0.89 -7.48 0.00
N GLY A 127 -2.14 -7.63 0.43
CA GLY A 127 -2.61 -6.98 1.65
C GLY A 127 -1.79 -7.37 2.87
N GLY A 128 -1.54 -8.67 3.04
CA GLY A 128 -0.71 -9.19 4.14
C GLY A 128 0.72 -8.66 4.11
N THR A 129 1.38 -8.74 2.95
CA THR A 129 2.75 -8.23 2.77
C THR A 129 2.86 -6.75 3.12
N MET A 130 1.90 -5.91 2.71
CA MET A 130 1.90 -4.48 3.02
C MET A 130 1.85 -4.19 4.52
N VAL A 131 0.95 -4.85 5.25
CA VAL A 131 0.78 -4.65 6.70
C VAL A 131 2.02 -5.17 7.44
N ILE A 132 2.40 -6.43 7.20
CA ILE A 132 3.46 -7.08 7.96
C ILE A 132 4.82 -6.41 7.72
N SER A 133 5.13 -6.03 6.47
CA SER A 133 6.39 -5.35 6.15
C SER A 133 6.51 -4.01 6.85
N PHE A 134 5.43 -3.21 6.84
CA PHE A 134 5.40 -1.93 7.53
C PHE A 134 5.63 -2.09 9.03
N VAL A 135 4.88 -2.99 9.67
CA VAL A 135 4.97 -3.21 11.12
C VAL A 135 6.35 -3.79 11.51
N MET A 136 6.92 -4.64 10.66
CA MET A 136 8.27 -5.16 10.84
C MET A 136 9.32 -4.04 10.80
N CYS A 137 9.25 -3.14 9.81
CA CYS A 137 10.16 -2.00 9.72
C CYS A 137 10.11 -1.11 10.97
N MET A 138 8.91 -0.76 11.47
CA MET A 138 8.79 0.12 12.64
C MET A 138 9.25 -0.53 13.96
N GLU A 139 9.21 -1.85 14.05
CA GLU A 139 9.62 -2.57 15.27
C GLU A 139 11.11 -2.86 15.32
N VAL A 140 11.77 -3.03 14.18
CA VAL A 140 13.22 -3.24 14.15
C VAL A 140 13.95 -2.01 14.68
N VAL A 141 13.39 -0.80 14.48
CA VAL A 141 14.03 0.46 14.87
C VAL A 141 13.43 1.12 16.12
N GLY A 142 14.29 1.80 16.88
CA GLY A 142 13.93 2.53 18.10
C GLY A 142 14.04 4.04 17.94
N GLY A 143 13.53 4.79 18.92
CA GLY A 143 13.73 6.25 19.03
C GLY A 143 13.33 7.04 17.78
N LYS A 144 14.18 8.01 17.40
CA LYS A 144 13.95 8.92 16.25
C LYS A 144 13.95 8.18 14.91
N TRP A 145 14.70 7.09 14.79
CA TRP A 145 14.77 6.27 13.57
C TRP A 145 13.47 5.57 13.24
N ARG A 146 12.61 5.30 14.23
CA ARG A 146 11.27 4.76 13.97
C ARG A 146 10.48 5.64 13.02
N THR A 147 10.49 6.94 13.27
CA THR A 147 9.79 7.91 12.42
C THR A 147 10.42 7.99 11.04
N ILE A 148 11.75 8.07 10.97
CA ILE A 148 12.48 8.19 9.71
C ILE A 148 12.25 6.94 8.82
N VAL A 149 12.45 5.74 9.36
CA VAL A 149 12.33 4.48 8.61
C VAL A 149 10.89 4.20 8.19
N SER A 150 9.91 4.50 9.05
CA SER A 150 8.49 4.31 8.71
C SER A 150 8.02 5.23 7.58
N ILE A 151 8.62 6.41 7.47
CA ILE A 151 8.35 7.34 6.36
C ILE A 151 9.14 6.92 5.11
N LEU A 152 10.40 6.50 5.25
CA LEU A 152 11.21 5.97 4.14
C LEU A 152 10.61 4.70 3.53
N TYR A 153 9.85 3.91 4.29
CA TYR A 153 9.09 2.76 3.80
C TYR A 153 8.15 3.11 2.62
N GLN A 154 7.78 4.38 2.45
CA GLN A 154 6.93 4.82 1.35
C GLN A 154 7.69 5.06 0.04
N VAL A 155 9.02 5.25 0.09
CA VAL A 155 9.86 5.52 -1.09
C VAL A 155 9.87 4.34 -2.08
N PRO A 156 9.99 3.08 -1.64
CA PRO A 156 9.87 1.91 -2.54
C PRO A 156 8.60 1.88 -3.38
N PHE A 157 7.46 2.41 -2.90
CA PHE A 157 6.24 2.46 -3.72
C PHE A 157 6.39 3.37 -4.94
N GLY A 158 6.91 4.59 -4.74
CA GLY A 158 7.13 5.53 -5.83
C GLY A 158 8.15 5.01 -6.85
N PHE A 159 9.26 4.48 -6.36
CA PHE A 159 10.28 3.86 -7.23
C PHE A 159 9.72 2.64 -7.97
N GLY A 160 8.94 1.80 -7.29
CA GLY A 160 8.28 0.64 -7.87
C GLY A 160 7.33 1.00 -9.01
N TYR A 161 6.49 2.03 -8.85
CA TYR A 161 5.61 2.51 -9.94
C TYR A 161 6.38 3.07 -11.14
N ALA A 162 7.46 3.82 -10.89
CA ALA A 162 8.32 4.33 -11.95
C ALA A 162 9.02 3.19 -12.71
N LEU A 163 9.58 2.21 -11.98
CA LEU A 163 10.19 1.01 -12.54
C LEU A 163 9.16 0.20 -13.35
N LEU A 164 7.96 0.00 -12.81
CA LEU A 164 6.86 -0.70 -13.48
C LEU A 164 6.50 -0.04 -14.81
N SER A 165 6.48 1.29 -14.86
CA SER A 165 6.23 2.06 -16.08
C SER A 165 7.36 1.87 -17.11
N GLY A 166 8.61 1.79 -16.66
CA GLY A 166 9.76 1.46 -17.50
C GLY A 166 9.69 0.03 -18.05
N ILE A 167 9.34 -0.96 -17.21
CA ILE A 167 9.16 -2.35 -17.65
C ILE A 167 8.01 -2.45 -18.67
N ALA A 168 6.91 -1.71 -18.47
CA ALA A 168 5.78 -1.70 -19.40
C ALA A 168 6.14 -1.10 -20.77
N TYR A 169 7.10 -0.17 -20.80
CA TYR A 169 7.62 0.38 -22.06
C TYR A 169 8.41 -0.66 -22.86
N LEU A 170 9.19 -1.50 -22.17
CA LEU A 170 10.03 -2.55 -22.77
C LEU A 170 9.21 -3.80 -23.13
N LEU A 171 8.29 -4.22 -22.25
CA LEU A 171 7.46 -5.40 -22.40
C LEU A 171 6.01 -4.99 -22.67
N ARG A 172 5.65 -4.94 -23.96
CA ARG A 172 4.33 -4.51 -24.45
C ARG A 172 3.29 -5.63 -24.54
N ASP A 173 3.68 -6.84 -24.16
CA ASP A 173 2.80 -7.99 -23.95
C ASP A 173 2.56 -8.16 -22.45
N TRP A 174 1.28 -8.14 -22.04
CA TRP A 174 0.89 -8.21 -20.65
C TRP A 174 1.31 -9.51 -19.95
N ARG A 175 1.40 -10.64 -20.67
CA ARG A 175 1.82 -11.94 -20.08
C ARG A 175 3.29 -11.91 -19.68
N ASN A 176 4.15 -11.47 -20.61
CA ASN A 176 5.59 -11.31 -20.37
C ASN A 176 5.87 -10.25 -19.31
N PHE A 177 5.11 -9.15 -19.33
CA PHE A 177 5.16 -8.11 -18.31
C PHE A 177 4.84 -8.65 -16.91
N HIS A 178 3.75 -9.41 -16.78
CA HIS A 178 3.34 -9.99 -15.49
C HIS A 178 4.34 -11.04 -14.97
N PHE A 179 4.90 -11.85 -15.87
CA PHE A 179 5.94 -12.81 -15.54
C PHE A 179 7.21 -12.12 -15.02
N ALA A 180 7.68 -11.07 -15.70
CA ALA A 180 8.88 -10.34 -15.31
C ALA A 180 8.79 -9.72 -13.90
N ILE A 181 7.61 -9.20 -13.52
CA ILE A 181 7.39 -8.61 -12.20
C ILE A 181 7.37 -9.68 -11.09
N SER A 182 6.92 -10.89 -11.41
CA SER A 182 6.73 -11.97 -10.43
C SER A 182 8.06 -12.57 -9.92
N LEU A 183 9.16 -12.37 -10.65
CA LEU A 183 10.48 -12.94 -10.36
C LEU A 183 11.31 -12.08 -9.36
N LEU A 184 10.85 -10.88 -9.01
CA LEU A 184 11.66 -9.82 -8.39
C LEU A 184 11.65 -9.74 -6.84
N SER A 185 11.27 -10.79 -6.11
CA SER A 185 11.11 -10.73 -4.64
C SER A 185 11.84 -11.83 -3.87
N MET A 186 13.04 -11.57 -3.33
CA MET A 186 13.68 -12.46 -2.34
C MET A 186 14.54 -11.75 -1.26
N LEU A 187 14.40 -12.30 -0.03
CA LEU A 187 15.22 -12.22 1.20
C LEU A 187 15.08 -10.97 2.10
N VAL A 188 14.27 -11.10 3.15
CA VAL A 188 14.16 -10.14 4.28
C VAL A 188 14.57 -10.82 5.61
N PRO A 189 15.44 -10.21 6.45
CA PRO A 189 15.81 -10.74 7.77
C PRO A 189 14.68 -10.63 8.83
N GLU A 190 14.78 -11.41 9.92
CA GLU A 190 13.76 -11.50 11.01
C GLU A 190 13.73 -10.29 11.95
N SER A 191 12.56 -10.01 12.57
CA SER A 191 12.41 -8.94 13.59
C SER A 191 12.99 -9.36 14.94
N PRO A 192 14.00 -8.65 15.49
CA PRO A 192 14.61 -8.98 16.78
C PRO A 192 13.66 -8.85 17.98
N ARG A 193 12.66 -7.96 17.90
CA ARG A 193 11.75 -7.69 19.03
C ARG A 193 10.70 -8.78 19.23
N TRP A 194 10.19 -9.35 18.14
CA TRP A 194 9.28 -10.49 18.21
C TRP A 194 9.97 -11.72 18.81
N LEU A 195 11.24 -11.96 18.47
CA LEU A 195 12.05 -13.03 19.06
C LEU A 195 12.23 -12.86 20.58
N LEU A 196 12.35 -11.62 21.06
CA LEU A 196 12.40 -11.31 22.50
C LEU A 196 11.04 -11.51 23.18
N ALA A 197 9.93 -11.10 22.55
CA ALA A 197 8.58 -11.24 23.10
C ALA A 197 8.12 -12.69 23.28
N ILE A 198 8.61 -13.62 22.44
CA ILE A 198 8.28 -15.06 22.50
C ILE A 198 9.33 -15.88 23.26
N GLY A 199 10.37 -15.25 23.80
CA GLY A 199 11.38 -15.92 24.62
C GLY A 199 12.45 -16.68 23.81
N ARG A 200 12.55 -16.48 22.48
CA ARG A 200 13.66 -16.97 21.65
C ARG A 200 14.87 -16.05 21.74
N THR A 201 15.44 -15.96 22.93
CA THR A 201 16.51 -15.01 23.30
C THR A 201 17.81 -15.22 22.53
N LYS A 202 18.18 -16.48 22.20
CA LYS A 202 19.41 -16.81 21.47
C LYS A 202 19.41 -16.32 20.01
N ASP A 203 18.27 -16.37 19.34
CA ASP A 203 18.14 -15.92 17.95
C ASP A 203 18.10 -14.39 17.88
N ALA A 204 17.42 -13.74 18.83
CA ALA A 204 17.44 -12.29 18.99
C ALA A 204 18.87 -11.77 19.21
N GLN A 205 19.64 -12.45 20.08
CA GLN A 205 21.02 -12.11 20.38
C GLN A 205 21.90 -12.16 19.11
N LYS A 206 21.79 -13.23 18.29
CA LYS A 206 22.57 -13.33 17.04
C LYS A 206 22.32 -12.16 16.09
N ILE A 207 21.07 -11.74 15.92
CA ILE A 207 20.72 -10.65 15.01
C ILE A 207 21.21 -9.30 15.55
N LEU A 208 21.03 -9.05 16.85
CA LEU A 208 21.49 -7.81 17.49
C LEU A 208 23.02 -7.69 17.48
N ILE A 209 23.76 -8.79 17.68
CA ILE A 209 25.22 -8.82 17.60
C ILE A 209 25.70 -8.52 16.18
N LYS A 210 25.03 -9.08 15.17
CA LYS A 210 25.35 -8.82 13.76
C LYS A 210 25.13 -7.34 13.41
N ALA A 211 24.00 -6.77 13.82
CA ALA A 211 23.69 -5.36 13.63
C ALA A 211 24.65 -4.42 14.40
N ALA A 212 25.09 -4.80 15.61
CA ALA A 212 26.05 -4.02 16.39
C ALA A 212 27.47 -4.03 15.78
N LYS A 213 27.89 -5.15 15.18
CA LYS A 213 29.14 -5.24 14.42
C LYS A 213 29.12 -4.37 13.16
N GLU A 214 28.01 -4.41 12.41
CA GLU A 214 27.84 -3.60 11.20
C GLU A 214 27.77 -2.09 11.51
N ASN A 215 27.27 -1.71 12.70
CA ASN A 215 27.22 -0.32 13.16
C ASN A 215 28.47 0.12 13.95
N ASN A 216 29.56 -0.64 13.95
CA ASN A 216 30.81 -0.34 14.67
C ASN A 216 30.64 0.00 16.17
N ILE A 217 29.61 -0.55 16.81
CA ILE A 217 29.41 -0.40 18.24
C ILE A 217 30.40 -1.32 18.95
N LYS A 218 31.25 -0.78 19.84
CA LYS A 218 32.20 -1.59 20.62
C LYS A 218 31.44 -2.51 21.57
N LEU A 219 31.39 -3.78 21.20
CA LEU A 219 30.77 -4.87 21.95
C LEU A 219 31.67 -5.28 23.13
N ILE A 220 31.64 -4.52 24.22
CA ILE A 220 32.39 -4.84 25.45
C ILE A 220 31.50 -5.74 26.33
N ASN A 221 31.99 -6.95 26.65
CA ASN A 221 31.44 -7.91 27.62
C ASN A 221 29.94 -8.24 27.49
N MET A 222 29.48 -8.66 26.31
CA MET A 222 28.09 -9.09 26.14
C MET A 222 27.76 -10.44 26.76
N ASP A 223 28.62 -11.46 26.73
CA ASP A 223 28.19 -12.79 27.20
C ASP A 223 27.84 -12.82 28.69
N GLU A 224 28.60 -12.10 29.52
CA GLU A 224 28.36 -12.04 30.96
C GLU A 224 27.22 -11.06 31.32
N THR A 225 27.18 -9.89 30.66
CA THR A 225 26.17 -8.86 30.93
C THR A 225 24.80 -9.27 30.38
N PHE A 226 24.77 -9.92 29.21
CA PHE A 226 23.55 -10.45 28.59
C PHE A 226 23.05 -11.70 29.33
N SER A 227 23.92 -12.65 29.72
CA SER A 227 23.52 -13.81 30.52
C SER A 227 23.01 -13.40 31.92
N LYS A 228 23.63 -12.41 32.58
CA LYS A 228 23.12 -11.82 33.83
C LYS A 228 21.79 -11.07 33.64
N SER A 229 21.59 -10.42 32.48
CA SER A 229 20.32 -9.76 32.14
C SER A 229 19.21 -10.77 31.84
N VAL A 230 19.53 -11.87 31.15
CA VAL A 230 18.62 -12.97 30.81
C VAL A 230 18.23 -13.79 32.03
N ASN A 231 19.17 -14.07 32.95
CA ASN A 231 18.84 -14.73 34.22
C ASN A 231 17.98 -13.83 35.12
N ARG A 232 18.14 -12.50 35.07
CA ARG A 232 17.20 -11.54 35.69
C ARG A 232 15.85 -11.46 34.97
N LEU A 233 15.78 -11.76 33.67
CA LEU A 233 14.53 -11.78 32.89
C LEU A 233 13.64 -12.99 33.22
N THR A 234 14.23 -14.12 33.65
CA THR A 234 13.49 -15.26 34.21
C THR A 234 12.92 -15.02 35.61
N SER A 235 13.38 -13.99 36.32
CA SER A 235 12.94 -13.63 37.67
C SER A 235 12.32 -12.23 37.69
N ARG A 236 11.00 -12.15 37.54
CA ARG A 236 10.11 -11.02 37.89
C ARG A 236 10.79 -9.64 37.98
N ASP A 237 10.92 -8.94 36.84
CA ASP A 237 10.68 -7.49 36.73
C ASP A 237 10.95 -6.99 35.30
N ASN A 238 9.91 -7.05 34.46
CA ASN A 238 9.96 -6.67 33.04
C ASN A 238 10.17 -5.18 32.75
N ARG A 239 10.13 -4.28 33.76
CA ARG A 239 10.09 -2.81 33.53
C ARG A 239 11.43 -2.10 33.54
N LYS A 240 12.47 -2.61 34.24
CA LYS A 240 13.72 -1.86 34.44
C LYS A 240 14.76 -2.06 33.33
N THR A 241 14.80 -3.23 32.69
CA THR A 241 15.86 -3.56 31.72
C THR A 241 15.60 -3.00 30.31
N ILE A 242 14.35 -2.79 29.91
CA ILE A 242 13.99 -2.07 28.67
C ILE A 242 14.47 -0.60 28.73
N ASN A 243 14.58 -0.02 29.93
CA ASN A 243 15.15 1.32 30.11
C ASN A 243 16.67 1.31 29.90
N LEU A 244 17.37 0.28 30.37
CA LEU A 244 18.82 0.13 30.21
C LEU A 244 19.26 -0.14 28.76
N LEU A 245 18.46 -0.87 27.97
CA LEU A 245 18.71 -1.04 26.53
C LEU A 245 18.52 0.27 25.75
N ASN A 246 17.65 1.17 26.21
CA ASN A 246 17.50 2.50 25.64
C ASN A 246 18.60 3.47 26.08
N GLU A 247 19.20 3.27 27.26
CA GLU A 247 20.31 4.10 27.77
C GLU A 247 21.69 3.73 27.19
N GLY A 248 21.86 2.49 26.71
CA GLY A 248 23.11 2.01 26.12
C GLY A 248 23.41 2.49 24.70
N VAL A 249 22.42 3.03 23.98
CA VAL A 249 22.60 3.61 22.64
C VAL A 249 22.75 5.12 22.77
N LYS A 250 23.93 5.57 23.22
CA LYS A 250 24.33 6.98 23.05
C LYS A 250 24.69 7.19 21.58
N GLU A 251 23.70 7.66 20.84
CA GLU A 251 23.82 8.00 19.43
C GLU A 251 24.63 9.28 19.27
N LYS A 252 25.82 9.15 18.68
CA LYS A 252 26.66 10.28 18.27
C LYS A 252 25.94 10.96 17.10
N GLU A 253 25.62 12.24 17.23
CA GLU A 253 25.06 13.05 16.15
C GLU A 253 26.01 13.03 14.93
N LEU A 254 25.66 12.26 13.91
CA LEU A 254 26.31 12.38 12.60
C LEU A 254 25.50 13.35 11.75
N SER A 255 26.04 14.57 11.69
CA SER A 255 25.61 15.65 10.83
C SER A 255 25.86 15.33 9.35
N ASN A 256 24.87 15.73 8.56
CA ASN A 256 24.91 16.19 7.18
C ASN A 256 24.89 15.23 5.97
N ASN A 257 23.99 15.68 5.07
CA ASN A 257 23.93 15.54 3.62
C ASN A 257 23.50 14.18 3.06
N TYR A 258 22.23 14.13 2.65
CA TYR A 258 21.71 13.88 1.29
C TYR A 258 20.20 13.62 1.48
N LYS A 259 19.34 14.58 1.12
CA LYS A 259 17.95 14.59 1.58
C LYS A 259 16.98 14.83 0.41
N LEU A 260 16.32 13.74 0.01
CA LEU A 260 15.27 13.63 -1.01
C LEU A 260 14.08 14.56 -0.71
N VAL A 261 13.92 15.62 -1.48
CA VAL A 261 13.13 16.84 -1.21
C VAL A 261 11.67 16.61 -0.73
N ARG A 262 11.02 15.50 -1.09
CA ARG A 262 9.62 15.21 -0.71
C ARG A 262 9.46 14.37 0.56
N THR A 263 10.30 13.35 0.74
CA THR A 263 10.31 12.52 1.95
C THR A 263 10.84 13.31 3.15
N VAL A 264 11.73 14.26 2.90
CA VAL A 264 12.36 15.11 3.93
C VAL A 264 11.39 16.03 4.62
N LEU A 265 10.43 16.61 3.89
CA LEU A 265 9.44 17.50 4.49
C LEU A 265 8.52 16.74 5.45
N SER A 266 8.04 15.56 5.06
CA SER A 266 7.24 14.70 5.95
C SER A 266 8.01 14.22 7.17
N VAL A 267 9.27 13.81 7.00
CA VAL A 267 10.16 13.44 8.13
C VAL A 267 10.37 14.65 9.04
N PHE A 268 10.67 15.82 8.49
CA PHE A 268 10.92 17.04 9.25
C PHE A 268 9.68 17.46 10.05
N LEU A 269 8.51 17.51 9.41
CA LEU A 269 7.26 17.92 10.06
C LEU A 269 6.87 16.97 11.18
N VAL A 270 6.82 15.65 10.89
CA VAL A 270 6.42 14.64 11.89
C VAL A 270 7.43 14.54 13.03
N SER A 271 8.73 14.72 12.76
CA SER A 271 9.77 14.63 13.79
C SER A 271 9.84 15.87 14.68
N ASN A 272 9.48 17.06 14.18
CA ASN A 272 9.60 18.30 14.93
C ASN A 272 8.29 18.78 15.57
N TYR A 273 7.16 18.66 14.86
CA TYR A 273 5.87 19.21 15.29
C TYR A 273 4.93 18.17 15.93
N GLY A 274 5.34 16.90 16.01
CA GLY A 274 4.49 15.83 16.51
C GLY A 274 3.58 15.22 15.46
N ARG A 275 3.10 14.00 15.73
CA ARG A 275 2.37 13.20 14.75
C ARG A 275 0.97 13.77 14.58
N LYS A 276 0.32 14.07 15.71
CA LYS A 276 -1.06 14.58 15.76
C LYS A 276 -1.20 15.91 15.02
N LEU A 277 -0.37 16.90 15.38
CA LEU A 277 -0.43 18.22 14.77
C LEU A 277 -0.12 18.17 13.28
N THR A 278 0.87 17.38 12.88
CA THR A 278 1.22 17.23 11.45
C THR A 278 0.05 16.68 10.63
N ILE A 279 -0.68 15.69 11.16
CA ILE A 279 -1.87 15.12 10.50
C ILE A 279 -3.00 16.17 10.42
N ILE A 280 -3.26 16.90 11.51
CA ILE A 280 -4.29 17.94 11.55
C ILE A 280 -4.01 19.05 10.52
N TYR A 281 -2.80 19.61 10.51
CA TYR A 281 -2.43 20.66 9.56
C TYR A 281 -2.48 20.16 8.11
N ALA A 282 -2.13 18.91 7.85
CA ALA A 282 -2.25 18.31 6.52
C ALA A 282 -3.72 18.22 6.06
N PHE A 283 -4.65 17.77 6.91
CA PHE A 283 -6.06 17.72 6.54
C PHE A 283 -6.69 19.09 6.41
N LEU A 284 -6.34 20.05 7.27
CA LEU A 284 -6.80 21.43 7.15
C LEU A 284 -6.28 22.10 5.87
N LEU A 285 -5.02 21.86 5.48
CA LEU A 285 -4.49 22.34 4.22
C LEU A 285 -5.25 21.72 3.02
N THR A 286 -5.54 20.42 3.08
CA THR A 286 -6.33 19.72 2.06
C THR A 286 -7.75 20.29 1.94
N ALA A 287 -8.41 20.57 3.07
CA ALA A 287 -9.72 21.21 3.11
C ALA A 287 -9.68 22.62 2.51
N SER A 288 -8.76 23.46 2.97
CA SER A 288 -8.56 24.82 2.46
C SER A 288 -8.34 24.85 0.96
N CYS A 289 -7.44 24.00 0.43
CA CYS A 289 -7.22 23.90 -1.01
C CYS A 289 -8.49 23.46 -1.75
N SER A 290 -9.26 22.51 -1.21
CA SER A 290 -10.50 22.03 -1.82
C SER A 290 -11.57 23.12 -1.93
N PHE A 291 -11.75 23.93 -0.88
CA PHE A 291 -12.66 25.08 -0.90
C PHE A 291 -12.15 26.22 -1.78
N LEU A 292 -10.84 26.49 -1.79
CA LEU A 292 -10.25 27.51 -2.68
C LEU A 292 -10.45 27.15 -4.16
N ILE A 293 -10.35 25.87 -4.55
CA ILE A 293 -10.64 25.43 -5.92
C ILE A 293 -12.10 25.74 -6.32
N LEU A 294 -13.03 25.72 -5.35
CA LEU A 294 -14.43 26.08 -5.60
C LEU A 294 -14.60 27.59 -5.83
N ALA A 295 -13.79 28.43 -5.18
CA ALA A 295 -13.86 29.87 -5.30
C ALA A 295 -13.42 30.39 -6.69
N PHE A 296 -12.51 29.69 -7.37
CA PHE A 296 -12.07 30.05 -8.72
C PHE A 296 -12.98 29.38 -9.75
N PRO A 297 -13.85 30.06 -10.53
CA PRO A 297 -14.69 29.40 -11.54
C PRO A 297 -13.87 28.71 -12.66
N LYS A 298 -14.45 27.69 -13.30
CA LYS A 298 -13.79 26.97 -14.42
C LYS A 298 -13.70 27.90 -15.63
N GLY A 299 -12.56 27.94 -16.31
CA GLY A 299 -12.36 28.74 -17.53
C GLY A 299 -12.10 30.23 -17.28
N ALA A 300 -11.95 30.68 -16.04
CA ALA A 300 -11.64 32.07 -15.73
C ALA A 300 -10.17 32.46 -16.01
N PHE A 301 -9.27 31.47 -16.04
CA PHE A 301 -7.85 31.67 -16.29
C PHE A 301 -7.38 30.73 -17.39
N SER A 302 -6.38 31.16 -18.19
CA SER A 302 -5.73 30.30 -19.17
C SER A 302 -5.22 29.03 -18.52
N PHE A 303 -5.58 27.87 -19.10
CA PHE A 303 -5.24 26.53 -18.59
C PHE A 303 -5.75 26.18 -17.19
N ASP A 304 -6.67 26.96 -16.60
CA ASP A 304 -7.16 26.76 -15.23
C ASP A 304 -6.02 26.58 -14.20
N TRP A 305 -4.88 27.26 -14.43
CA TRP A 305 -3.66 27.08 -13.64
C TRP A 305 -3.85 27.18 -12.12
N PRO A 306 -4.71 28.07 -11.55
CA PRO A 306 -4.89 28.15 -10.09
C PRO A 306 -5.51 26.86 -9.54
N ARG A 307 -6.47 26.28 -10.26
CA ARG A 307 -7.14 25.04 -9.87
C ARG A 307 -6.15 23.87 -9.90
N ILE A 308 -5.28 23.81 -10.91
CA ILE A 308 -4.24 22.78 -11.04
C ILE A 308 -3.21 22.90 -9.93
N VAL A 309 -2.74 24.11 -9.62
CA VAL A 309 -1.76 24.34 -8.54
C VAL A 309 -2.36 24.01 -7.17
N LEU A 310 -3.60 24.39 -6.90
CA LEU A 310 -4.29 24.07 -5.63
C LEU A 310 -4.56 22.57 -5.48
N ALA A 311 -5.01 21.90 -6.54
CA ALA A 311 -5.18 20.45 -6.53
C ALA A 311 -3.82 19.72 -6.38
N GLY A 312 -2.80 20.25 -7.06
CA GLY A 312 -1.43 19.75 -7.03
C GLY A 312 -0.74 19.96 -5.70
N THR A 313 -1.03 21.01 -4.93
CA THR A 313 -0.42 21.27 -3.62
C THR A 313 -1.18 20.62 -2.47
N GLY A 314 -2.52 20.72 -2.46
CA GLY A 314 -3.37 20.27 -1.35
C GLY A 314 -3.82 18.81 -1.42
N ILE A 315 -4.23 18.33 -2.61
CA ILE A 315 -4.88 17.02 -2.76
C ILE A 315 -3.84 15.94 -3.11
N ILE A 316 -3.05 16.19 -4.17
CA ILE A 316 -2.06 15.22 -4.69
C ILE A 316 -0.66 15.48 -4.09
N GLY A 317 -0.38 16.71 -3.68
CA GLY A 317 0.96 17.17 -3.29
C GLY A 317 1.33 16.97 -1.83
N ILE A 318 1.62 18.10 -1.17
CA ILE A 318 2.38 18.16 0.09
C ILE A 318 1.57 17.62 1.27
N SER A 319 0.28 17.92 1.37
CA SER A 319 -0.52 17.60 2.57
C SER A 319 -1.17 16.22 2.55
N GLY A 320 -2.02 15.93 1.55
CA GLY A 320 -2.89 14.76 1.55
C GLY A 320 -2.10 13.45 1.40
N PHE A 321 -1.54 13.20 0.23
CA PHE A 321 -0.88 11.93 -0.06
C PHE A 321 0.50 11.79 0.63
N GLN A 322 1.29 12.87 0.69
CA GLN A 322 2.71 12.79 1.08
C GLN A 322 2.97 12.85 2.59
N VAL A 323 2.19 13.62 3.35
CA VAL A 323 2.41 13.84 4.79
C VAL A 323 1.39 13.07 5.63
N SER A 324 0.10 13.10 5.27
CA SER A 324 -0.93 12.46 6.08
C SER A 324 -0.85 10.93 6.05
N ILE A 325 -0.64 10.29 4.89
CA ILE A 325 -0.59 8.82 4.78
C ILE A 325 0.56 8.23 5.62
N PRO A 326 1.83 8.65 5.47
CA PRO A 326 2.92 8.06 6.25
C PRO A 326 2.78 8.36 7.74
N ALA A 327 2.31 9.56 8.11
CA ALA A 327 2.08 9.93 9.49
C ALA A 327 0.95 9.10 10.13
N MET A 328 -0.17 8.88 9.42
CA MET A 328 -1.28 8.04 9.89
C MET A 328 -0.87 6.57 10.03
N TYR A 329 -0.07 6.05 9.10
CA TYR A 329 0.45 4.68 9.20
C TYR A 329 1.31 4.51 10.45
N LEU A 330 2.25 5.45 10.66
CA LEU A 330 3.10 5.48 11.85
C LEU A 330 2.27 5.62 13.13
N PHE A 331 1.34 6.57 13.15
CA PHE A 331 0.48 6.86 14.29
C PHE A 331 -0.37 5.64 14.68
N THR A 332 -0.94 4.96 13.69
CA THR A 332 -1.69 3.71 13.89
C THR A 332 -0.80 2.62 14.48
N GLY A 333 0.41 2.46 13.96
CA GLY A 333 1.38 1.51 14.51
C GLY A 333 1.76 1.82 15.96
N GLU A 334 1.95 3.10 16.30
CA GLU A 334 2.32 3.51 17.66
C GLU A 334 1.17 3.38 18.68
N LEU A 335 -0.09 3.43 18.22
CA LEU A 335 -1.27 3.33 19.08
C LEU A 335 -1.57 1.89 19.54
N PHE A 336 -1.37 0.91 18.67
CA PHE A 336 -1.68 -0.49 18.99
C PHE A 336 -0.53 -1.19 19.73
N PRO A 337 -0.82 -2.05 20.72
CA PRO A 337 0.19 -2.80 21.44
C PRO A 337 0.81 -3.87 20.56
N THR A 338 2.08 -4.21 20.79
CA THR A 338 2.86 -5.14 19.95
C THR A 338 2.15 -6.48 19.69
N VAL A 339 1.37 -6.99 20.66
CA VAL A 339 0.59 -8.24 20.55
C VAL A 339 -0.57 -8.19 19.53
N LEU A 340 -1.12 -7.01 19.25
CA LEU A 340 -2.28 -6.82 18.37
C LEU A 340 -1.99 -5.81 17.25
N ARG A 341 -0.71 -5.45 17.06
CA ARG A 341 -0.32 -4.34 16.18
C ARG A 341 -0.60 -4.63 14.72
N ASN A 342 -0.29 -5.82 14.19
CA ASN A 342 -0.59 -6.10 12.78
C ASN A 342 -2.10 -6.13 12.55
N SER A 343 -2.85 -6.74 13.46
CA SER A 343 -4.32 -6.79 13.38
C SER A 343 -4.94 -5.38 13.42
N GLY A 344 -4.49 -4.52 14.32
CA GLY A 344 -4.98 -3.14 14.45
C GLY A 344 -4.61 -2.25 13.26
N VAL A 345 -3.36 -2.32 12.79
CA VAL A 345 -2.91 -1.61 11.58
C VAL A 345 -3.64 -2.15 10.35
N GLY A 346 -3.81 -3.46 10.23
CA GLY A 346 -4.55 -4.10 9.14
C GLY A 346 -6.00 -3.64 9.07
N LEU A 347 -6.68 -3.51 10.22
CA LEU A 347 -8.03 -2.98 10.31
C LEU A 347 -8.10 -1.50 9.88
N ALA A 348 -7.15 -0.66 10.30
CA ALA A 348 -7.09 0.73 9.86
C ALA A 348 -6.88 0.83 8.34
N MET A 349 -6.01 -0.01 7.77
CA MET A 349 -5.81 -0.09 6.32
C MET A 349 -7.05 -0.59 5.57
N MET A 350 -7.89 -1.43 6.19
CA MET A 350 -9.18 -1.88 5.64
C MET A 350 -10.08 -0.69 5.31
N PHE A 351 -10.23 0.26 6.24
CA PHE A 351 -11.05 1.46 6.04
C PHE A 351 -10.49 2.37 4.94
N SER A 352 -9.17 2.43 4.77
CA SER A 352 -8.55 3.12 3.63
C SER A 352 -8.91 2.47 2.29
N ARG A 353 -9.03 1.14 2.22
CA ARG A 353 -9.47 0.43 1.01
C ARG A 353 -10.95 0.66 0.71
N LEU A 354 -11.81 0.70 1.72
CA LEU A 354 -13.22 1.11 1.54
C LEU A 354 -13.32 2.52 0.95
N GLY A 355 -12.53 3.47 1.44
CA GLY A 355 -12.46 4.81 0.86
C GLY A 355 -12.05 4.81 -0.62
N SER A 356 -11.13 3.92 -1.01
CA SER A 356 -10.71 3.76 -2.42
C SER A 356 -11.83 3.18 -3.31
N ILE A 357 -12.66 2.29 -2.76
CA ILE A 357 -13.83 1.72 -3.46
C ILE A 357 -14.93 2.78 -3.64
N ILE A 358 -15.09 3.69 -2.66
CA ILE A 358 -16.07 4.78 -2.70
C ILE A 358 -15.60 5.96 -3.59
N ALA A 359 -14.29 6.10 -3.84
CA ALA A 359 -13.74 7.24 -4.58
C ALA A 359 -14.32 7.46 -5.99
N PRO A 360 -14.55 6.43 -6.84
CA PRO A 360 -15.21 6.62 -8.13
C PRO A 360 -16.66 7.12 -8.00
N LEU A 361 -17.40 6.66 -6.98
CA LEU A 361 -18.75 7.14 -6.70
C LEU A 361 -18.73 8.63 -6.32
N LEU A 362 -17.74 9.05 -5.53
CA LEU A 362 -17.53 10.45 -5.19
C LEU A 362 -17.30 11.31 -6.44
N VAL A 363 -16.49 10.83 -7.40
CA VAL A 363 -16.27 11.52 -8.67
C VAL A 363 -17.56 11.59 -9.49
N SER A 364 -18.39 10.54 -9.47
CA SER A 364 -19.66 10.50 -10.21
C SER A 364 -20.66 11.58 -9.78
N LEU A 365 -20.55 12.13 -8.57
CA LEU A 365 -21.36 13.25 -8.09
C LEU A 365 -21.20 14.51 -8.94
N GLN A 366 -20.12 14.62 -9.72
CA GLN A 366 -19.92 15.72 -10.66
C GLN A 366 -21.01 15.81 -11.73
N ASN A 367 -21.73 14.71 -11.99
CA ASN A 367 -22.84 14.63 -12.94
C ASN A 367 -24.10 15.30 -12.40
N VAL A 368 -24.26 15.37 -11.08
CA VAL A 368 -25.36 16.08 -10.41
C VAL A 368 -25.03 17.57 -10.31
N ALA A 369 -23.84 17.89 -9.82
CA ALA A 369 -23.31 19.25 -9.83
C ALA A 369 -21.78 19.24 -9.81
N HIS A 370 -21.16 20.05 -10.67
CA HIS A 370 -19.71 20.06 -10.86
C HIS A 370 -18.88 20.40 -9.60
N PHE A 371 -19.47 21.03 -8.58
CA PHE A 371 -18.79 21.42 -7.34
C PHE A 371 -18.88 20.35 -6.23
N LEU A 372 -19.81 19.39 -6.33
CA LEU A 372 -20.11 18.41 -5.27
C LEU A 372 -18.90 17.59 -4.82
N PRO A 373 -18.08 17.01 -5.72
CA PRO A 373 -16.95 16.17 -5.29
C PRO A 373 -15.94 16.93 -4.41
N LEU A 374 -15.60 18.15 -4.80
CA LEU A 374 -14.64 19.00 -4.08
C LEU A 374 -15.22 19.49 -2.74
N LEU A 375 -16.51 19.80 -2.71
CA LEU A 375 -17.22 20.18 -1.50
C LEU A 375 -17.19 19.04 -0.47
N VAL A 376 -17.57 17.83 -0.89
CA VAL A 376 -17.58 16.65 -0.02
C VAL A 376 -16.16 16.32 0.46
N MET A 377 -15.15 16.38 -0.41
CA MET A 377 -13.75 16.17 -0.02
C MET A 377 -13.29 17.18 1.05
N GLY A 378 -13.62 18.47 0.89
CA GLY A 378 -13.27 19.51 1.85
C GLY A 378 -13.91 19.29 3.22
N ILE A 379 -15.21 18.96 3.24
CA ILE A 379 -15.96 18.67 4.48
C ILE A 379 -15.39 17.42 5.18
N VAL A 380 -15.16 16.35 4.43
CA VAL A 380 -14.61 15.10 4.97
C VAL A 380 -13.21 15.33 5.56
N ALA A 381 -12.37 16.16 4.92
CA ALA A 381 -11.05 16.51 5.45
C ALA A 381 -11.14 17.31 6.77
N ILE A 382 -12.11 18.23 6.92
CA ILE A 382 -12.35 18.91 8.21
C ILE A 382 -12.78 17.91 9.28
N ILE A 383 -13.72 17.02 8.97
CA ILE A 383 -14.18 16.00 9.91
C ILE A 383 -13.00 15.12 10.36
N GLN A 384 -12.12 14.71 9.44
CA GLN A 384 -10.91 13.95 9.78
C GLN A 384 -9.97 14.73 10.71
N ALA A 385 -9.74 16.02 10.44
CA ALA A 385 -8.93 16.86 11.33
C ALA A 385 -9.53 16.93 12.74
N VAL A 386 -10.86 17.05 12.85
CA VAL A 386 -11.57 17.07 14.14
C VAL A 386 -11.47 15.73 14.85
N LEU A 387 -11.63 14.60 14.16
CA LEU A 387 -11.52 13.27 14.76
C LEU A 387 -10.11 13.01 15.34
N VAL A 388 -9.07 13.50 14.66
CA VAL A 388 -7.68 13.37 15.14
C VAL A 388 -7.43 14.19 16.41
N LEU A 389 -8.22 15.23 16.70
CA LEU A 389 -8.11 15.99 17.96
C LEU A 389 -8.39 15.13 19.19
N PHE A 390 -9.22 14.10 19.07
CA PHE A 390 -9.55 13.18 20.18
C PHE A 390 -8.45 12.13 20.41
N LEU A 391 -7.48 12.00 19.51
CA LEU A 391 -6.41 11.03 19.64
C LEU A 391 -5.23 11.61 20.46
N PRO A 392 -4.54 10.77 21.27
CA PRO A 392 -3.39 11.19 22.06
C PRO A 392 -2.13 11.38 21.19
N GLU A 393 -1.22 12.28 21.56
CA GLU A 393 0.08 12.39 20.89
C GLU A 393 0.97 11.19 21.22
N THR A 394 1.65 10.65 20.22
CA THR A 394 2.51 9.45 20.31
C THR A 394 4.00 9.77 20.23
N GLN A 395 4.38 11.01 19.87
CA GLN A 395 5.77 11.42 19.76
C GLN A 395 6.58 11.13 21.04
N GLY A 396 7.71 10.42 20.87
CA GLY A 396 8.67 10.18 21.94
C GLY A 396 8.20 9.19 23.00
N LYS A 397 6.99 8.66 22.91
CA LYS A 397 6.47 7.63 23.80
C LYS A 397 7.04 6.26 23.43
N LYS A 398 7.19 5.40 24.44
CA LYS A 398 7.55 3.99 24.22
C LYS A 398 6.37 3.27 23.55
N LEU A 399 6.68 2.24 22.78
CA LEU A 399 5.63 1.42 22.18
C LEU A 399 4.95 0.62 23.29
N PRO A 400 3.61 0.57 23.32
CA PRO A 400 2.92 -0.36 24.19
C PRO A 400 3.23 -1.78 23.70
N ASP A 401 3.62 -2.65 24.62
CA ASP A 401 3.92 -4.04 24.32
C ASP A 401 2.74 -4.95 24.72
N THR A 402 2.04 -4.59 25.80
CA THR A 402 0.86 -5.28 26.34
C THR A 402 -0.37 -4.38 26.37
N ILE A 403 -1.55 -4.97 26.62
CA ILE A 403 -2.81 -4.22 26.75
C ILE A 403 -2.80 -3.36 28.03
N GLU A 404 -2.18 -3.87 29.10
CA GLU A 404 -2.04 -3.20 30.40
C GLU A 404 -1.23 -1.89 30.29
N ASP A 405 -0.33 -1.78 29.31
CA ASP A 405 0.44 -0.56 29.04
C ASP A 405 -0.42 0.61 28.50
N LEU A 406 -1.68 0.34 28.12
CA LEU A 406 -2.62 1.35 27.59
C LEU A 406 -3.53 1.96 28.68
N GLU A 407 -3.63 1.36 29.87
CA GLU A 407 -4.57 1.76 30.93
C GLU A 407 -4.04 2.91 31.84
N ILE A 408 -3.23 3.83 31.29
CA ILE A 408 -2.65 4.96 32.05
C ILE A 408 -3.63 6.12 32.19
#